data_AF-H2R861-F1
#
_entry.id   AF-H2R861-F1
#
_cell.length_a   1.000
_cell.length_b   1.000
_cell.length_c   1.000
_cell.angle_alpha   90.00
_cell.angle_beta   90.00
_cell.angle_gamma   90.00
#
_symmetry.space_group_name_H-M   'P 1'
#
loop_
_entity.id
_entity.type
_entity.pdbx_description
1 polymer ?
#
loop_
_entity_poly.entity_id
_entity_poly.type
_entity_poly.pdbx_seq_one_letter_code
_entity_poly.pdbx_strand_id
1 'polypeptide(L)'
;MERQEESLSARPALETEGLRFLHTTVGSLLATYGWYVVFSCILLYVVFQKLSARLRALRQRQLDRAAAAVEPDVVVKRQEAVAAARLKMQEELNAQVEKHKEKLKQLEEEKRRQKIEMWDSMQEGKSYKGNAKKPQEEDSPGPSTSSVLKRKSDRKPLRGGGYNPLSGEGGGACSWRPGRRGPSSGG
;
A
#
# COMPACT_ATOMS: atom_id res chain seq x y z
N MET A 1 18.30 -6.66 -77.80
CA MET A 1 18.88 -6.39 -76.47
C MET A 1 19.16 -4.90 -76.23
N GLU A 2 18.82 -4.00 -77.14
CA GLU A 2 19.23 -2.58 -77.06
C GLU A 2 18.38 -1.71 -76.09
N ARG A 3 17.12 -2.11 -75.81
CA ARG A 3 16.26 -1.37 -74.87
C ARG A 3 16.70 -1.42 -73.40
N GLN A 4 17.52 -2.41 -73.00
CA GLN A 4 18.01 -2.48 -71.61
C GLN A 4 19.23 -1.58 -71.39
N GLU A 5 20.09 -1.37 -72.39
CA GLU A 5 21.29 -0.53 -72.24
C GLU A 5 20.95 0.96 -72.19
N GLU A 6 19.97 1.42 -72.97
CA GLU A 6 19.48 2.81 -72.90
C GLU A 6 18.84 3.12 -71.53
N SER A 7 18.13 2.14 -70.94
CA SER A 7 17.49 2.30 -69.64
C SER A 7 18.48 2.37 -68.47
N LEU A 8 19.66 1.75 -68.59
CA LEU A 8 20.72 1.81 -67.58
C LEU A 8 21.56 3.09 -67.70
N SER A 9 21.70 3.66 -68.89
CA SER A 9 22.37 4.94 -69.13
C SER A 9 21.53 6.17 -68.72
N ALA A 10 20.20 6.08 -68.86
CA ALA A 10 19.28 7.16 -68.47
C ALA A 10 19.07 7.30 -66.95
N ARG A 11 19.26 6.21 -66.18
CA ARG A 11 19.14 6.20 -64.70
C ARG A 11 20.15 7.11 -63.97
N PRO A 12 21.47 7.06 -64.26
CA PRO A 12 22.42 7.98 -63.62
C PRO A 12 22.19 9.43 -64.03
N ALA A 13 21.66 9.69 -65.24
CA ALA A 13 21.27 11.04 -65.66
C ALA A 13 20.11 11.57 -64.80
N LEU A 14 19.07 10.77 -64.56
CA LEU A 14 17.93 11.16 -63.71
C LEU A 14 18.31 11.34 -62.23
N GLU A 15 19.20 10.50 -61.68
CA GLU A 15 19.68 10.66 -60.30
C GLU A 15 20.56 11.90 -60.15
N THR A 16 21.43 12.18 -61.12
CA THR A 16 22.28 13.37 -61.09
C THR A 16 21.49 14.65 -61.32
N GLU A 17 20.50 14.64 -62.20
CA GLU A 17 19.55 15.74 -62.36
C GLU A 17 18.71 15.92 -61.09
N GLY A 18 18.15 14.85 -60.52
CA GLY A 18 17.39 14.88 -59.27
C GLY A 18 18.21 15.42 -58.09
N LEU A 19 19.47 15.00 -57.94
CA LEU A 19 20.39 15.52 -56.94
C LEU A 19 20.74 16.99 -57.19
N ARG A 20 20.88 17.43 -58.45
CA ARG A 20 21.10 18.83 -58.80
C ARG A 20 19.86 19.69 -58.55
N PHE A 21 18.65 19.18 -58.81
CA PHE A 21 17.40 19.84 -58.47
C PHE A 21 17.20 19.93 -56.97
N LEU A 22 17.50 18.86 -56.22
CA LEU A 22 17.48 18.88 -54.75
C LEU A 22 18.53 19.84 -54.19
N HIS A 23 19.75 19.85 -54.73
CA HIS A 23 20.79 20.76 -54.28
C HIS A 23 20.46 22.23 -54.61
N THR A 24 19.81 22.51 -55.73
CA THR A 24 19.37 23.87 -56.07
C THR A 24 18.13 24.30 -55.28
N THR A 25 17.16 23.42 -55.03
CA THR A 25 15.99 23.73 -54.18
C THR A 25 16.36 23.82 -52.71
N VAL A 26 17.10 22.86 -52.17
CA VAL A 26 17.62 22.92 -50.80
C VAL A 26 18.61 24.08 -50.67
N GLY A 27 19.49 24.30 -51.64
CA GLY A 27 20.45 25.40 -51.63
C GLY A 27 19.79 26.78 -51.70
N SER A 28 18.73 26.94 -52.49
CA SER A 28 17.92 28.17 -52.52
C SER A 28 17.15 28.35 -51.21
N LEU A 29 16.48 27.33 -50.70
CA LEU A 29 15.80 27.39 -49.40
C LEU A 29 16.78 27.67 -48.26
N LEU A 30 17.98 27.10 -48.30
CA LEU A 30 19.03 27.34 -47.30
C LEU A 30 19.67 28.73 -47.49
N ALA A 31 19.69 29.29 -48.70
CA ALA A 31 20.10 30.68 -48.92
C ALA A 31 19.06 31.66 -48.37
N THR A 32 17.76 31.39 -48.56
CA THR A 32 16.67 32.26 -48.08
C THR A 32 16.39 32.10 -46.58
N TYR A 33 16.53 30.89 -46.05
CA TYR A 33 16.20 30.54 -44.65
C TYR A 33 17.40 30.10 -43.79
N GLY A 34 18.62 30.12 -44.32
CA GLY A 34 19.83 29.70 -43.61
C GLY A 34 20.08 30.49 -42.33
N TRP A 35 19.65 31.76 -42.32
CA TRP A 35 19.69 32.59 -41.11
C TRP A 35 18.86 32.00 -39.97
N TYR A 36 17.69 31.40 -40.25
CA TYR A 36 16.90 30.71 -39.22
C TYR A 36 17.57 29.43 -38.73
N VAL A 37 18.30 28.72 -39.60
CA VAL A 37 19.08 27.54 -39.20
C VAL A 37 20.20 27.96 -38.25
N VAL A 38 20.91 29.04 -38.55
CA VAL A 38 21.95 29.60 -37.68
C VAL A 38 21.35 30.10 -36.36
N PHE A 39 20.26 30.87 -36.40
CA PHE A 39 19.57 31.35 -35.19
C PHE A 39 19.03 30.20 -34.34
N SER A 40 18.45 29.18 -34.96
CA SER A 40 17.98 27.96 -34.29
C SER A 40 19.15 27.23 -33.62
N CYS A 41 20.28 27.11 -34.31
CA CYS A 41 21.49 26.47 -33.76
C CYS A 41 22.06 27.26 -32.57
N ILE A 42 22.13 28.60 -32.66
CA ILE A 42 22.56 29.47 -31.55
C ILE A 42 21.58 29.37 -30.37
N LEU A 43 20.27 29.40 -30.63
CA LEU A 43 19.23 29.27 -29.61
C LEU A 43 19.34 27.92 -28.90
N LEU A 44 19.44 26.82 -29.66
CA LEU A 44 19.65 25.49 -29.12
C LEU A 44 20.93 25.43 -28.31
N TYR A 45 22.04 26.00 -28.79
CA TYR A 45 23.29 26.04 -28.06
C TYR A 45 23.14 26.73 -26.70
N VAL A 46 22.51 27.91 -26.64
CA VAL A 46 22.26 28.63 -25.39
C VAL A 46 21.32 27.85 -24.46
N VAL A 47 20.27 27.24 -25.01
CA VAL A 47 19.32 26.41 -24.26
C VAL A 47 20.01 25.19 -23.68
N PHE A 48 20.80 24.45 -24.46
CA PHE A 48 21.60 23.32 -24.00
C PHE A 48 22.66 23.75 -22.99
N GLN A 49 23.28 24.92 -23.15
CA GLN A 49 24.26 25.43 -22.20
C GLN A 49 23.61 25.73 -20.84
N LYS A 50 22.45 26.39 -20.82
CA LYS A 50 21.71 26.70 -19.58
C LYS A 50 21.11 25.44 -18.95
N LEU A 51 20.54 24.54 -19.75
CA LEU A 51 20.00 23.26 -19.29
C LEU A 51 21.11 22.38 -18.72
N SER A 52 22.23 22.22 -19.41
CA SER A 52 23.33 21.38 -18.93
C SER A 52 23.99 21.95 -17.67
N ALA A 53 24.11 23.27 -17.54
CA ALA A 53 24.57 23.89 -16.29
C ALA A 53 23.59 23.64 -15.13
N ARG A 54 22.28 23.82 -15.37
CA ARG A 54 21.23 23.52 -14.37
C ARG A 54 21.20 22.04 -14.01
N LEU A 55 21.32 21.15 -14.99
CA LEU A 55 21.29 19.70 -14.81
C LEU A 55 22.53 19.21 -14.05
N ARG A 56 23.72 19.78 -14.34
CA ARG A 56 24.95 19.51 -13.58
C ARG A 56 24.83 19.98 -12.13
N ALA A 57 24.32 21.18 -11.89
CA ALA A 57 24.09 21.69 -10.54
C ALA A 57 23.08 20.85 -9.76
N LEU A 58 22.01 20.40 -10.43
CA LEU A 58 21.00 19.52 -9.81
C LEU A 58 21.59 18.13 -9.53
N ARG A 59 22.39 17.59 -10.44
CA ARG A 59 23.09 16.30 -10.25
C ARG A 59 24.10 16.37 -9.11
N GLN A 60 24.86 17.46 -9.00
CA GLN A 60 25.79 17.67 -7.88
C GLN A 60 25.04 17.72 -6.55
N ARG A 61 23.97 18.52 -6.45
CA ARG A 61 23.11 18.56 -5.24
C ARG A 61 22.55 17.19 -4.86
N GLN A 62 22.21 16.35 -5.83
CA GLN A 62 21.73 15.00 -5.56
C GLN A 62 22.85 14.10 -5.02
N LEU A 63 24.07 14.20 -5.56
CA LEU A 63 25.22 13.49 -5.06
C LEU A 63 25.62 13.97 -3.65
N ASP A 64 25.61 15.28 -3.42
CA ASP A 64 25.89 15.88 -2.11
C ASP A 64 24.84 15.47 -1.08
N ARG A 65 23.56 15.39 -1.47
CA ARG A 65 22.48 14.90 -0.60
C ARG A 65 22.61 13.41 -0.31
N ALA A 66 23.04 12.62 -1.28
CA ALA A 66 23.31 11.20 -1.09
C ALA A 66 24.53 10.97 -0.18
N ALA A 67 25.57 11.81 -0.32
CA ALA A 67 26.73 11.80 0.56
C ALA A 67 26.38 12.26 1.98
N ALA A 68 25.61 13.34 2.12
CA ALA A 68 25.13 13.86 3.41
C ALA A 68 24.21 12.87 4.14
N ALA A 69 23.47 12.02 3.41
CA ALA A 69 22.67 10.96 4.03
C ALA A 69 23.52 9.86 4.69
N VAL A 70 24.80 9.76 4.33
CA VAL A 70 25.79 8.84 4.89
C VAL A 70 26.70 9.54 5.92
N GLU A 71 26.58 10.87 6.07
CA GLU A 71 27.31 11.56 7.12
C GLU A 71 26.87 11.08 8.51
N PRO A 72 27.83 10.88 9.42
CA PRO A 72 27.60 10.18 10.68
C PRO A 72 26.58 10.89 11.58
N ASP A 73 26.46 12.21 11.48
CA ASP A 73 25.53 13.04 12.24
C ASP A 73 24.07 12.81 11.84
N VAL A 74 23.78 12.65 10.55
CA VAL A 74 22.44 12.34 10.03
C VAL A 74 22.04 10.91 10.40
N VAL A 75 23.00 9.98 10.40
CA VAL A 75 22.77 8.60 10.83
C VAL A 75 22.44 8.54 12.32
N VAL A 76 23.17 9.27 13.18
CA VAL A 76 22.90 9.32 14.62
C VAL A 76 21.50 9.90 14.89
N LYS A 77 21.16 11.04 14.29
CA LYS A 77 19.81 11.63 14.44
C LYS A 77 18.70 10.69 13.99
N ARG A 78 18.94 9.93 12.92
CA ARG A 78 17.98 8.90 12.44
C ARG A 78 17.85 7.76 13.44
N GLN A 79 18.96 7.30 14.03
CA GLN A 79 18.95 6.25 15.05
C GLN A 79 18.26 6.72 16.34
N GLU A 80 18.50 7.96 16.76
CA GLU A 80 17.83 8.60 17.90
C GLU A 80 16.32 8.69 17.65
N ALA A 81 15.89 9.12 16.46
CA ALA A 81 14.47 9.18 16.11
C ALA A 81 13.82 7.79 16.14
N VAL A 82 14.52 6.75 15.65
CA VAL A 82 14.04 5.37 15.72
C VAL A 82 13.98 4.86 17.16
N ALA A 83 14.99 5.16 17.98
CA ALA A 83 15.01 4.79 19.39
C ALA A 83 13.87 5.46 20.17
N ALA A 84 13.63 6.76 19.93
CA ALA A 84 12.51 7.49 20.52
C ALA A 84 11.16 6.89 20.10
N ALA A 85 11.01 6.49 18.83
CA ALA A 85 9.80 5.81 18.37
C ALA A 85 9.59 4.44 19.05
N ARG A 86 10.67 3.69 19.28
CA ARG A 86 10.61 2.41 20.02
C ARG A 86 10.20 2.60 21.46
N LEU A 87 10.71 3.62 22.15
CA LEU A 87 10.34 3.92 23.53
C LEU A 87 8.86 4.30 23.64
N LYS A 88 8.37 5.18 22.77
CA LYS A 88 6.93 5.52 22.73
C LYS A 88 6.05 4.29 22.53
N MET A 89 6.44 3.39 21.62
CA MET A 89 5.71 2.14 21.41
C MET A 89 5.73 1.23 22.65
N GLN A 90 6.85 1.15 23.37
CA GLN A 90 6.94 0.38 24.61
C GLN A 90 6.07 0.98 25.71
N GLU A 91 6.02 2.30 25.84
CA GLU A 91 5.16 3.01 26.79
C GLU A 91 3.68 2.74 26.52
N GLU A 92 3.26 2.81 25.25
CA GLU A 92 1.88 2.50 24.85
C GLU A 92 1.50 1.04 25.16
N LEU A 93 2.40 0.09 24.89
CA LEU A 93 2.19 -1.32 25.23
C LEU A 93 2.09 -1.52 26.74
N ASN A 94 2.97 -0.90 27.52
CA ASN A 94 2.94 -0.98 28.97
C ASN A 94 1.63 -0.39 29.53
N ALA A 95 1.18 0.75 29.03
CA ALA A 95 -0.09 1.36 29.43
C ALA A 95 -1.29 0.46 29.10
N GLN A 96 -1.28 -0.25 27.97
CA GLN A 96 -2.32 -1.23 27.65
C GLN A 96 -2.28 -2.42 28.61
N VAL A 97 -1.09 -2.93 28.93
CA VAL A 97 -0.93 -4.04 29.88
C VAL A 97 -1.46 -3.66 31.26
N GLU A 98 -1.18 -2.46 31.75
CA GLU A 98 -1.70 -1.97 33.02
C GLU A 98 -3.23 -1.87 33.01
N LYS A 99 -3.82 -1.24 31.99
CA LYS A 99 -5.28 -1.16 31.82
C LYS A 99 -5.94 -2.55 31.79
N HIS A 100 -5.32 -3.51 31.12
CA HIS A 100 -5.83 -4.88 31.07
C HIS A 100 -5.70 -5.59 32.43
N LYS A 101 -4.59 -5.40 33.14
CA LYS A 101 -4.40 -5.95 34.50
C LYS A 101 -5.43 -5.37 35.47
N GLU A 102 -5.70 -4.07 35.41
CA GLU A 102 -6.72 -3.41 36.24
C GLU A 102 -8.12 -3.96 35.95
N LYS A 103 -8.50 -4.07 34.68
CA LYS A 103 -9.77 -4.69 34.28
C LYS A 103 -9.90 -6.13 34.76
N LEU A 104 -8.83 -6.92 34.69
CA LEU A 104 -8.84 -8.29 35.19
C LEU A 104 -9.04 -8.35 36.71
N LYS A 105 -8.40 -7.45 37.47
CA LYS A 105 -8.62 -7.35 38.92
C LYS A 105 -10.06 -6.96 39.25
N GLN A 106 -10.62 -5.98 38.54
CA GLN A 106 -12.02 -5.58 38.71
C GLN A 106 -12.98 -6.74 38.44
N LEU A 107 -12.78 -7.48 37.35
CA LEU A 107 -13.59 -8.66 37.04
C LEU A 107 -13.44 -9.77 38.09
N GLU A 108 -12.26 -9.93 38.67
CA GLU A 108 -12.06 -10.89 39.77
C GLU A 108 -12.81 -10.45 41.04
N GLU A 109 -12.75 -9.17 41.39
CA GLU A 109 -13.49 -8.62 42.52
C GLU A 109 -15.01 -8.69 42.32
N GLU A 110 -15.51 -8.35 41.13
CA GLU A 110 -16.93 -8.50 40.79
C GLU A 110 -17.38 -9.94 40.88
N LYS A 111 -16.60 -10.89 40.39
CA LYS A 111 -16.90 -12.32 40.53
C LYS A 111 -16.90 -12.77 42.00
N ARG A 112 -16.01 -12.22 42.83
CA ARG A 112 -16.03 -12.48 44.28
C ARG A 112 -17.29 -11.91 44.92
N ARG A 113 -17.67 -10.67 44.59
CA ARG A 113 -18.90 -10.03 45.07
C ARG A 113 -20.16 -10.78 44.65
N GLN A 114 -20.25 -11.19 43.38
CA GLN A 114 -21.36 -12.00 42.87
C GLN A 114 -21.48 -13.34 43.60
N LYS A 115 -20.35 -13.99 43.93
CA LYS A 115 -20.38 -15.23 44.73
C LYS A 115 -20.90 -14.99 46.15
N ILE A 116 -20.50 -13.88 46.78
CA ILE A 116 -20.98 -13.51 48.12
C ILE A 116 -22.48 -13.23 48.06
N GLU A 117 -22.93 -12.37 47.13
CA GLU A 117 -24.34 -12.03 46.95
C GLU A 117 -25.19 -13.27 46.65
N MET A 118 -24.71 -14.18 45.80
CA MET A 118 -25.39 -15.44 45.53
C MET A 118 -25.49 -16.32 46.80
N TRP A 119 -24.43 -16.42 47.59
CA TRP A 119 -24.44 -17.16 48.86
C TRP A 119 -25.37 -16.54 49.90
N ASP A 120 -25.37 -15.22 50.04
CA ASP A 120 -26.23 -14.48 50.96
C ASP A 120 -27.71 -14.60 50.56
N SER A 121 -28.02 -14.47 49.26
CA SER A 121 -29.38 -14.68 48.74
C SER A 121 -29.91 -16.10 49.02
N MET A 122 -29.01 -17.08 49.02
CA MET A 122 -29.33 -18.48 49.32
C MET A 122 -29.56 -18.69 50.83
N GLN A 123 -28.79 -18.03 51.70
CA GLN A 123 -29.01 -18.06 53.16
C GLN A 123 -30.29 -17.33 53.58
N GLU A 124 -30.60 -16.18 52.95
CA GLU A 124 -31.82 -15.41 53.22
C GLU A 124 -33.10 -16.10 52.69
N GLY A 125 -32.99 -17.28 52.09
CA GLY A 125 -34.13 -18.05 51.61
C GLY A 125 -34.79 -17.49 50.34
N LYS A 126 -34.15 -16.51 49.69
CA LYS A 126 -34.54 -15.96 48.38
C LYS A 126 -34.11 -16.96 47.29
N SER A 127 -34.68 -18.15 47.34
CA SER A 127 -34.51 -19.20 46.34
C SER A 127 -34.78 -18.64 44.94
N TYR A 128 -33.84 -18.90 44.03
CA TYR A 128 -33.76 -18.72 42.57
C TYR A 128 -35.10 -18.57 41.81
N LYS A 129 -35.93 -17.56 42.13
CA LYS A 129 -37.06 -17.16 41.30
C LYS A 129 -36.52 -16.16 40.28
N GLY A 130 -36.43 -16.64 39.05
CA GLY A 130 -35.67 -16.05 37.96
C GLY A 130 -35.82 -14.54 37.80
N ASN A 131 -34.66 -13.88 37.66
CA ASN A 131 -34.56 -12.54 37.11
C ASN A 131 -34.89 -12.57 35.61
N ALA A 132 -36.17 -12.78 35.30
CA ALA A 132 -36.78 -12.41 34.03
C ALA A 132 -37.44 -11.04 34.21
N LYS A 133 -36.65 -9.99 34.43
CA LYS A 133 -37.11 -8.62 34.24
C LYS A 133 -36.31 -7.98 33.11
N LYS A 134 -36.98 -7.94 31.96
CA LYS A 134 -36.62 -7.15 30.78
C LYS A 134 -36.34 -5.69 31.17
N PRO A 135 -35.49 -4.97 30.42
CA PRO A 135 -35.56 -3.51 30.40
C PRO A 135 -36.95 -3.11 29.91
N GLN A 136 -37.65 -2.32 30.72
CA GLN A 136 -38.95 -1.75 30.38
C GLN A 136 -38.73 -0.66 29.34
N GLU A 137 -39.33 -0.89 28.18
CA GLU A 137 -39.40 -0.02 27.02
C GLU A 137 -40.36 1.13 27.37
N GLU A 138 -39.91 2.37 27.18
CA GLU A 138 -40.66 3.61 27.38
C GLU A 138 -41.84 3.70 26.40
N ASP A 139 -42.99 4.12 26.91
CA ASP A 139 -44.26 4.26 26.20
C ASP A 139 -44.22 5.34 25.10
N SER A 140 -44.76 4.99 23.92
CA SER A 140 -45.52 5.94 23.10
C SER A 140 -46.53 5.21 22.20
N PRO A 141 -47.77 5.71 22.04
CA PRO A 141 -48.86 4.96 21.43
C PRO A 141 -48.92 5.17 19.91
N GLY A 142 -49.16 4.09 19.17
CA GLY A 142 -49.51 4.13 17.75
C GLY A 142 -50.23 2.85 17.32
N PRO A 143 -51.39 2.91 16.64
CA PRO A 143 -52.27 1.75 16.47
C PRO A 143 -52.01 0.97 15.17
N SER A 144 -52.48 -0.28 15.19
CA SER A 144 -52.97 -1.07 14.04
C SER A 144 -51.96 -1.76 13.11
N THR A 145 -51.92 -3.09 13.18
CA THR A 145 -52.38 -4.05 12.15
C THR A 145 -51.53 -5.32 12.12
N SER A 146 -52.21 -6.48 12.11
CA SER A 146 -51.88 -7.74 11.38
C SER A 146 -50.44 -8.30 11.45
N SER A 147 -50.14 -9.59 11.54
CA SER A 147 -50.86 -10.86 11.48
C SER A 147 -49.76 -11.95 11.45
N VAL A 148 -50.16 -13.20 11.73
CA VAL A 148 -49.46 -14.44 11.34
C VAL A 148 -48.28 -14.91 12.20
N LEU A 149 -48.62 -15.86 13.08
CA LEU A 149 -47.76 -16.91 13.62
C LEU A 149 -47.08 -17.68 12.47
N LYS A 150 -45.73 -17.74 12.44
CA LYS A 150 -44.99 -18.62 11.51
C LYS A 150 -44.23 -19.73 12.25
N ARG A 151 -44.56 -20.95 11.83
CA ARG A 151 -44.11 -22.29 12.23
C ARG A 151 -42.57 -22.44 12.08
N LYS A 152 -41.94 -23.16 13.02
CA LYS A 152 -40.50 -23.47 13.03
C LYS A 152 -40.09 -24.19 11.74
N SER A 153 -39.07 -23.67 11.06
CA SER A 153 -38.35 -24.41 10.01
C SER A 153 -37.12 -25.09 10.59
N ASP A 154 -36.98 -26.39 10.37
CA ASP A 154 -35.75 -27.15 10.57
C ASP A 154 -34.56 -26.45 9.92
N ARG A 155 -33.62 -25.94 10.73
CA ARG A 155 -32.35 -25.40 10.21
C ARG A 155 -31.17 -25.73 11.14
N LYS A 156 -30.26 -26.54 10.57
CA LYS A 156 -28.82 -26.75 10.80
C LYS A 156 -28.27 -26.68 12.24
N PRO A 157 -27.54 -27.72 12.71
CA PRO A 157 -26.82 -27.67 13.99
C PRO A 157 -25.84 -26.50 14.05
N LEU A 158 -25.78 -25.84 15.22
CA LEU A 158 -24.96 -24.66 15.52
C LEU A 158 -23.43 -24.92 15.59
N ARG A 159 -22.96 -26.11 15.19
CA ARG A 159 -21.53 -26.44 15.07
C ARG A 159 -21.32 -27.25 13.79
N GLY A 160 -20.47 -26.76 12.89
CA GLY A 160 -19.97 -27.55 11.78
C GLY A 160 -19.29 -28.82 12.32
N GLY A 161 -19.66 -29.99 11.81
CA GLY A 161 -19.26 -31.30 12.32
C GLY A 161 -17.80 -31.65 12.06
N GLY A 162 -16.86 -30.86 12.58
CA GLY A 162 -15.42 -31.05 12.33
C GLY A 162 -14.49 -30.68 13.49
N TYR A 163 -15.00 -30.35 14.69
CA TYR A 163 -14.11 -30.05 15.82
C TYR A 163 -13.95 -31.26 16.75
N ASN A 164 -12.83 -31.98 16.59
CA ASN A 164 -12.40 -33.03 17.51
C ASN A 164 -11.25 -32.51 18.40
N PRO A 165 -11.47 -32.30 19.71
CA PRO A 165 -10.48 -31.69 20.61
C PRO A 165 -9.29 -32.60 20.95
N LEU A 166 -9.29 -33.86 20.52
CA LEU A 166 -8.18 -34.80 20.70
C LEU A 166 -7.37 -35.03 19.42
N SER A 167 -7.89 -34.63 18.26
CA SER A 167 -7.30 -34.98 16.95
C SER A 167 -7.07 -33.79 16.04
N GLY A 168 -7.19 -32.56 16.56
CA GLY A 168 -6.77 -31.31 15.92
C GLY A 168 -6.87 -31.35 14.39
N GLU A 169 -8.10 -31.35 13.87
CA GLU A 169 -8.34 -31.42 12.42
C GLU A 169 -7.67 -30.22 11.74
N GLY A 170 -6.50 -30.49 11.17
CA GLY A 170 -5.74 -29.54 10.39
C GLY A 170 -6.45 -29.30 9.07
N GLY A 171 -6.88 -28.06 8.84
CA GLY A 171 -7.38 -27.66 7.54
C GLY A 171 -7.83 -26.21 7.51
N GLY A 172 -6.98 -25.31 7.00
CA GLY A 172 -7.43 -23.95 6.72
C GLY A 172 -6.33 -22.94 6.41
N ALA A 173 -5.77 -23.03 5.20
CA ALA A 173 -5.39 -21.88 4.38
C ALA A 173 -4.67 -20.70 5.06
N CYS A 174 -3.36 -20.83 5.33
CA CYS A 174 -2.37 -19.74 5.38
C CYS A 174 -0.97 -20.30 5.66
N SER A 175 -0.36 -21.00 4.71
CA SER A 175 1.06 -21.39 4.78
C SER A 175 1.94 -20.41 4.02
N TRP A 176 1.89 -19.12 4.39
CA TRP A 176 2.93 -18.19 3.96
C TRP A 176 4.20 -18.48 4.78
N ARG A 177 5.18 -19.16 4.16
CA ARG A 177 6.55 -19.23 4.68
C ARG A 177 7.41 -18.27 3.86
N PRO A 178 8.08 -17.28 4.48
CA PRO A 178 9.11 -16.52 3.79
C PRO A 178 10.15 -17.48 3.23
N GLY A 179 10.46 -17.39 1.92
CA GLY A 179 11.46 -18.23 1.27
C GLY A 179 12.81 -18.14 2.00
N ARG A 180 13.47 -19.28 2.21
CA ARG A 180 14.83 -19.32 2.76
C ARG A 180 15.75 -18.51 1.85
N ARG A 181 16.18 -17.34 2.29
CA ARG A 181 17.38 -16.67 1.75
C ARG A 181 18.59 -17.29 2.45
N GLY A 182 19.16 -18.32 1.84
CA GLY A 182 20.44 -18.90 2.24
C GLY A 182 21.00 -19.72 1.07
N PRO A 183 22.31 -19.66 0.82
CA PRO A 183 22.91 -20.31 -0.36
C PRO A 183 22.79 -21.83 -0.24
N SER A 184 22.15 -22.43 -1.24
CA SER A 184 22.14 -23.88 -1.48
C SER A 184 23.40 -24.22 -2.28
N SER A 185 24.51 -24.49 -1.60
CA SER A 185 25.67 -25.18 -2.18
C SER A 185 26.36 -25.97 -1.08
N GLY A 186 26.18 -27.29 -1.10
CA GLY A 186 26.79 -28.22 -0.17
C GLY A 186 26.45 -29.64 -0.59
N GLY A 187 27.20 -30.14 -1.57
CA GLY A 187 27.16 -31.48 -2.13
C GLY A 187 28.30 -31.62 -3.12
#